data_AF-A0A1D1YLC9-F1
#
_entry.id   AF-A0A1D1YLC9-F1
#
_cell.length_a   1.000
_cell.length_b   1.000
_cell.length_c   1.000
_cell.angle_alpha   90.00
_cell.angle_beta   90.00
_cell.angle_gamma   90.00
#
_symmetry.space_group_name_H-M   'P 1'
#
loop_
_entity.id
_entity.type
_entity.pdbx_description
1 polymer ?
#
loop_
_entity_poly.entity_id
_entity_poly.type
_entity_poly.pdbx_seq_one_letter_code
_entity_poly.pdbx_strand_id
1 'polypeptide(L)'
;YSTGSGFHVIGAHTDSPCLKLKPLSASTKSGFLMVNVQTYGAGLWHTWFDRDLSVAGRVILKIADGNFVHKLVKVKRPLLRVPTLAIHLDRLLLCISFSFLDEIYCESYS
;
A
#
# COMPACT_ATOMS: atom_id res chain seq x y z
N TYR A 1 16.35 5.16 -42.38
CA TYR A 1 14.92 5.05 -42.05
C TYR A 1 14.14 5.70 -43.17
N SER A 2 13.32 4.96 -43.91
CA SER A 2 12.41 5.51 -44.93
C SER A 2 11.08 5.84 -44.28
N THR A 3 10.58 7.04 -44.53
CA THR A 3 9.22 7.46 -44.15
C THR A 3 8.21 6.46 -44.70
N GLY A 4 7.40 5.84 -43.82
CA GLY A 4 6.42 4.81 -44.19
C GLY A 4 6.78 3.38 -43.75
N SER A 5 7.94 3.16 -43.11
CA SER A 5 8.26 1.87 -42.48
C SER A 5 7.40 1.66 -41.22
N GLY A 6 6.87 0.44 -41.04
CA GLY A 6 6.09 0.06 -39.84
C GLY A 6 6.93 -0.02 -38.56
N PHE A 7 6.26 -0.07 -37.40
CA PHE A 7 6.88 -0.21 -36.09
C PHE A 7 6.61 -1.59 -35.49
N HIS A 8 7.62 -2.17 -34.82
CA HIS A 8 7.41 -3.29 -33.90
C HIS A 8 7.34 -2.72 -32.48
N VAL A 9 6.21 -2.92 -31.81
CA VAL A 9 5.96 -2.39 -30.47
C VAL A 9 5.62 -3.54 -29.52
N ILE A 10 6.23 -3.53 -28.34
CA ILE A 10 5.94 -4.46 -27.25
C ILE A 10 5.40 -3.66 -26.08
N GLY A 11 4.26 -4.08 -25.54
CA GLY A 11 3.64 -3.49 -24.36
C GLY A 11 3.91 -4.30 -23.09
N ALA A 12 4.09 -3.61 -21.97
CA ALA A 12 4.16 -4.16 -20.63
C ALA A 12 3.49 -3.20 -19.64
N HIS A 13 3.27 -3.63 -18.41
CA HIS A 13 2.75 -2.80 -17.32
C HIS A 13 3.80 -2.66 -16.20
N THR A 14 3.79 -1.53 -15.50
CA THR A 14 4.83 -1.17 -14.51
C THR A 14 4.37 -1.28 -13.07
N ASP A 15 3.12 -1.65 -12.85
CA ASP A 15 2.49 -1.76 -11.55
C ASP A 15 2.40 -3.22 -11.11
N SER A 16 2.18 -3.41 -9.81
CA SER A 16 2.01 -4.72 -9.21
C SER A 16 1.08 -4.61 -8.01
N PRO A 17 0.36 -5.68 -7.63
CA PRO A 17 -0.50 -5.65 -6.47
C PRO A 17 0.27 -5.25 -5.20
N CYS A 18 -0.26 -4.29 -4.45
CA CYS A 18 0.41 -3.75 -3.27
C CYS A 18 -0.56 -3.12 -2.26
N LEU A 19 -0.07 -2.86 -1.06
CA LEU A 19 -0.74 -2.00 -0.08
C LEU A 19 -0.36 -0.54 -0.34
N LYS A 20 -1.35 0.30 -0.60
CA LYS A 20 -1.18 1.76 -0.80
C LYS A 20 -1.67 2.51 0.42
N LEU A 21 -1.04 3.64 0.74
CA LEU A 21 -1.51 4.53 1.81
C LEU A 21 -2.88 5.12 1.43
N LYS A 22 -3.83 5.09 2.37
CA LYS A 22 -5.08 5.88 2.24
C LYS A 22 -4.75 7.37 2.40
N PRO A 23 -5.53 8.30 1.81
CA PRO A 23 -5.31 9.74 2.01
C PRO A 23 -5.34 10.15 3.49
N LEU A 24 -6.26 9.55 4.26
CA LEU A 24 -6.28 9.62 5.72
C LEU A 24 -5.58 8.39 6.30
N SER A 25 -4.24 8.42 6.30
CA SER A 25 -3.43 7.28 6.68
C SER A 25 -3.13 7.18 8.17
N ALA A 26 -3.08 8.29 8.92
CA ALA A 26 -2.70 8.26 10.33
C ALA A 26 -3.84 7.69 11.19
N SER A 27 -3.52 6.75 12.07
CA SER A 27 -4.46 6.17 13.02
C SER A 27 -3.73 5.77 14.31
N THR A 28 -4.42 5.75 15.44
CA THR A 28 -3.86 5.30 16.72
C THR A 28 -4.86 4.36 17.38
N LYS A 29 -4.42 3.16 17.76
CA LYS A 29 -5.27 2.21 18.48
C LYS A 29 -4.42 1.31 19.39
N SER A 30 -4.93 1.06 20.59
CA SER A 30 -4.27 0.24 21.61
C SER A 30 -2.83 0.66 21.93
N GLY A 31 -2.54 1.97 21.90
CA GLY A 31 -1.19 2.51 22.16
C GLY A 31 -0.22 2.43 20.98
N PHE A 32 -0.64 1.91 19.82
CA PHE A 32 0.18 1.83 18.61
C PHE A 32 -0.21 2.90 17.60
N LEU A 33 0.80 3.52 16.98
CA LEU A 33 0.63 4.32 15.77
C LEU A 33 0.48 3.38 14.58
N MET A 34 -0.64 3.50 13.88
CA MET A 34 -1.01 2.70 12.73
C MET A 34 -1.06 3.55 11.47
N VAL A 35 -0.90 2.86 10.35
CA VAL A 35 -0.97 3.45 9.02
C VAL A 35 -2.05 2.72 8.23
N ASN A 36 -3.14 3.42 7.94
CA ASN A 36 -4.25 2.89 7.16
C ASN A 36 -3.83 2.73 5.70
N VAL A 37 -4.09 1.55 5.16
CA VAL A 37 -3.78 1.17 3.78
C VAL A 37 -5.01 0.72 3.03
N GLN A 38 -4.96 0.79 1.71
CA GLN A 38 -5.93 0.22 0.78
C GLN A 38 -5.23 -0.80 -0.11
N THR A 39 -5.95 -1.81 -0.53
CA THR A 39 -5.46 -2.79 -1.49
C THR A 39 -5.39 -2.17 -2.89
N TYR A 40 -4.38 -2.58 -3.66
CA TYR A 40 -4.25 -2.23 -5.07
C TYR A 40 -4.07 -3.52 -5.87
N GLY A 41 -4.97 -3.79 -6.82
CA GLY A 41 -4.99 -5.05 -7.57
C GLY A 41 -5.50 -6.23 -6.75
N ALA A 42 -5.29 -7.46 -7.25
CA ALA A 42 -5.71 -8.70 -6.60
C ALA A 42 -4.49 -9.46 -6.03
N GLY A 43 -3.90 -8.93 -4.97
CA GLY A 43 -2.73 -9.52 -4.31
C GLY A 43 -3.07 -10.70 -3.40
N LEU A 44 -2.10 -11.58 -3.15
CA LEU A 44 -2.19 -12.61 -2.12
C LEU A 44 -1.94 -12.00 -0.73
N TRP A 45 -2.96 -11.35 -0.15
CA TRP A 45 -2.79 -10.46 1.00
C TRP A 45 -2.21 -11.11 2.26
N HIS A 46 -2.49 -12.40 2.50
CA HIS A 46 -1.92 -13.12 3.63
C HIS A 46 -0.38 -13.14 3.61
N THR A 47 0.26 -13.03 2.43
CA THR A 47 1.73 -13.05 2.29
C THR A 47 2.40 -11.77 2.78
N TRP A 48 1.63 -10.69 2.98
CA TRP A 48 2.11 -9.38 3.46
C TRP A 48 2.23 -9.33 4.98
N PHE A 49 1.62 -10.28 5.69
CA PHE A 49 1.72 -10.39 7.13
C PHE A 49 3.13 -10.82 7.55
N ASP A 50 3.55 -10.37 8.73
CA ASP A 50 4.84 -10.67 9.34
C ASP A 50 6.08 -10.37 8.48
N ARG A 51 5.91 -9.47 7.49
CA ARG A 51 6.99 -8.93 6.69
C ARG A 51 7.52 -7.63 7.28
N ASP A 52 8.82 -7.43 7.11
CA ASP A 52 9.47 -6.16 7.37
C ASP A 52 9.22 -5.23 6.16
N LEU A 53 8.23 -4.35 6.30
CA LEU A 53 7.75 -3.49 5.22
C LEU A 53 8.38 -2.10 5.29
N SER A 54 8.49 -1.47 4.13
CA SER A 54 8.89 -0.06 3.99
C SER A 54 7.97 0.65 2.99
N VAL A 55 8.15 1.96 2.87
CA VAL A 55 7.34 2.82 2.00
C VAL A 55 8.18 3.36 0.84
N ALA A 56 7.59 3.31 -0.34
CA ALA A 56 8.09 4.00 -1.52
C ALA A 56 6.91 4.63 -2.27
N GLY A 57 7.14 5.75 -2.93
CA GLY A 57 6.09 6.44 -3.68
C GLY A 57 6.51 7.82 -4.15
N ARG A 58 5.49 8.63 -4.48
CA ARG A 58 5.65 10.00 -4.94
C ARG A 58 4.96 10.95 -3.99
N VAL A 59 5.64 12.02 -3.61
CA VAL A 59 5.08 13.13 -2.84
C VAL A 59 5.01 14.39 -3.70
N ILE A 60 4.00 15.21 -3.45
CA ILE A 60 3.84 16.53 -4.05
C ILE A 60 4.15 17.54 -2.96
N LEU A 61 5.11 18.42 -3.21
CA LEU A 61 5.55 19.43 -2.26
C LEU A 61 5.23 20.81 -2.82
N LYS A 62 4.69 21.69 -1.99
CA LYS A 62 4.58 23.12 -2.30
C LYS A 62 5.89 23.80 -1.93
N ILE A 63 6.53 24.47 -2.87
CA ILE A 63 7.75 25.25 -2.62
C ILE A 63 7.40 26.70 -2.24
N ALA A 64 8.37 27.42 -1.68
CA ALA A 64 8.18 28.78 -1.16
C ALA A 64 7.59 29.75 -2.21
N ASP A 65 7.97 29.56 -3.48
CA ASP A 65 7.53 30.40 -4.60
C ASP A 65 6.10 30.06 -5.08
N GLY A 66 5.36 29.22 -4.36
CA GLY A 66 3.97 28.85 -4.65
C GLY A 66 3.80 27.71 -5.66
N ASN A 67 4.87 27.29 -6.34
CA ASN A 67 4.85 26.17 -7.28
C ASN A 67 4.77 24.80 -6.57
N PHE A 68 4.38 23.76 -7.33
CA PHE A 68 4.38 22.37 -6.87
C PHE A 68 5.49 21.57 -7.55
N VAL A 69 6.19 20.74 -6.76
CA VAL A 69 7.22 19.82 -7.26
C VAL A 69 6.91 18.40 -6.83
N HIS A 70 7.16 17.44 -7.73
CA HIS A 70 7.04 16.01 -7.42
C HIS A 70 8.41 15.45 -7.03
N LYS A 71 8.47 14.68 -5.95
CA LYS A 71 9.67 13.92 -5.56
C LYS A 71 9.32 12.47 -5.34
N LEU A 72 10.22 11.58 -5.78
CA LEU A 72 10.16 10.17 -5.44
C LEU A 72 10.84 9.94 -4.10
N VAL A 73 10.20 9.13 -3.25
CA VAL A 73 10.68 8.78 -1.93
C VAL A 73 10.77 7.26 -1.85
N LYS A 74 11.87 6.77 -1.29
CA LYS A 74 12.06 5.36 -0.95
C LYS A 74 12.81 5.30 0.37
N VAL A 75 12.16 4.79 1.40
CA VAL A 75 12.83 4.53 2.68
C VAL A 75 13.53 3.17 2.59
N LYS A 76 14.84 3.13 2.80
CA LYS A 76 15.65 1.91 2.63
C LYS A 76 15.75 1.03 3.89
N ARG A 77 15.00 1.35 4.94
CA ARG A 77 14.94 0.59 6.19
C ARG A 77 13.51 0.13 6.46
N PRO A 78 13.30 -1.01 7.14
CA PRO A 78 11.96 -1.43 7.51
C PRO A 78 11.36 -0.48 8.55
N LEU A 79 10.09 -0.13 8.33
CA LEU A 79 9.32 0.84 9.12
C LEU A 79 7.99 0.28 9.61
N LEU A 80 7.41 -0.63 8.84
CA LEU A 80 6.02 -1.05 8.98
C LEU A 80 5.98 -2.57 9.10
N ARG A 81 4.96 -3.06 9.79
CA ARG A 81 4.66 -4.48 9.91
C ARG A 81 3.16 -4.68 10.05
N VAL A 82 2.65 -5.73 9.41
CA VAL A 82 1.28 -6.20 9.61
C VAL A 82 1.39 -7.50 10.41
N PRO A 83 1.23 -7.48 11.75
CA PRO A 83 1.42 -8.67 12.56
C PRO A 83 0.25 -9.65 12.40
N THR A 84 0.53 -10.95 12.39
CA THR A 84 -0.52 -11.97 12.56
C THR A 84 -1.02 -12.02 14.00
N LEU A 85 -2.26 -12.47 14.18
CA LEU A 85 -2.77 -12.81 15.50
C LEU A 85 -2.12 -14.11 15.97
N ALA A 86 -1.72 -14.16 17.24
CA ALA A 86 -1.10 -15.35 17.81
C ALA A 86 -2.05 -16.56 17.73
N ILE A 87 -1.52 -17.71 17.30
CA ILE A 87 -2.28 -18.97 17.13
C ILE A 87 -3.03 -19.43 18.39
N HIS A 88 -2.54 -19.07 19.58
CA HIS A 88 -3.20 -19.39 20.86
C HIS A 88 -4.56 -18.69 21.00
N LEU A 89 -4.71 -17.52 20.36
CA LEU A 89 -5.92 -16.69 20.38
C LEU A 89 -6.84 -16.95 19.19
N ASP A 90 -6.35 -17.66 18.16
CA ASP A 90 -7.11 -18.04 16.97
C ASP A 90 -6.82 -19.49 16.59
N ARG A 91 -7.67 -20.40 17.09
CA ARG A 91 -7.50 -21.85 16.93
C ARG A 91 -8.01 -22.39 15.59
N LEU A 92 -8.56 -21.54 14.71
CA LEU A 92 -9.19 -21.96 13.45
C LEU A 92 -8.31 -21.73 12.21
N LEU A 93 -7.15 -21.08 12.33
CA LEU A 93 -6.27 -20.64 11.21
C LEU A 93 -5.72 -21.74 10.27
N LEU A 94 -6.05 -23.02 10.48
CA LEU A 94 -5.74 -24.08 9.51
C LEU A 94 -6.67 -24.05 8.28
N CYS A 95 -7.77 -23.29 8.33
CA CYS A 95 -8.65 -23.01 7.20
C CYS A 95 -9.37 -21.68 7.47
N ILE A 96 -9.86 -21.01 6.42
CA ILE A 96 -10.71 -19.81 6.42
C ILE A 96 -9.95 -18.51 6.09
N SER A 97 -10.32 -17.96 4.93
CA SER A 97 -9.94 -16.67 4.38
C SER A 97 -9.90 -15.54 5.41
N PHE A 98 -8.75 -14.85 5.50
CA PHE A 98 -8.72 -13.49 6.02
C PHE A 98 -9.15 -12.55 4.90
N SER A 99 -10.35 -11.96 5.02
CA SER A 99 -10.77 -10.87 4.16
C SER A 99 -10.10 -9.59 4.64
N PHE A 100 -9.39 -8.89 3.75
CA PHE A 100 -9.00 -7.51 4.02
C PHE A 100 -10.32 -6.74 4.25
N LEU A 101 -10.58 -6.33 5.48
CA LEU A 101 -11.72 -5.48 5.78
C LEU A 101 -11.48 -4.14 5.08
N ASP A 102 -12.01 -3.98 3.87
CA ASP A 102 -11.96 -2.70 3.17
C ASP A 102 -12.71 -1.59 3.94
N GLU A 103 -13.53 -1.96 4.94
CA GLU A 103 -14.22 -1.04 5.85
C GLU A 103 -14.17 -1.51 7.31
N ILE A 104 -13.43 -0.78 8.17
CA ILE A 104 -13.73 -0.66 9.61
C ILE A 104 -13.80 0.83 10.04
N TYR A 105 -13.88 1.80 9.12
CA TYR A 105 -14.16 3.20 9.50
C TYR A 105 -14.93 3.93 8.38
N CYS A 106 -16.15 3.47 8.12
CA CYS A 106 -17.21 4.27 7.51
C CYS A 106 -18.40 4.28 8.47
N GLU A 107 -18.19 4.78 9.68
CA GLU A 107 -19.29 5.21 10.55
C GLU A 107 -18.95 6.57 11.17
N SER A 108 -19.84 7.52 10.92
CA SER A 108 -20.08 8.76 11.67
C SER A 108 -19.15 9.94 11.42
N TYR A 109 -19.43 10.70 10.35
CA TYR A 109 -19.57 12.15 10.46
C TYR A 109 -20.59 12.64 9.41
N SER A 110 -21.86 12.64 9.82
CA SER A 110 -22.83 13.67 9.46
C SER A 110 -23.25 14.36 10.76
#